data_AF-A0A9E6ZVJ5-F1
#
_entry.id   AF-A0A9E6ZVJ5-F1
#
_cell.length_a   1.000
_cell.length_b   1.000
_cell.length_c   1.000
_cell.angle_alpha   90.00
_cell.angle_beta   90.00
_cell.angle_gamma   90.00
#
_symmetry.space_group_name_H-M   'P 1'
#
loop_
_entity.id
_entity.type
_entity.pdbx_description
1 polymer ?
#
loop_
_entity_poly.entity_id
_entity_poly.type
_entity_poly.pdbx_seq_one_letter_code
_entity_poly.pdbx_strand_id
1 'polypeptide(L)' 'MKLLIFRTDIKTKKKVKHISPLFRRFSNIHKWYIDLEDVDNVLKIEASGNLTENDVVKFVNSMGFYCEPLPE' A
#
# COMPACT_ATOMS: atom_id res chain seq x y z
N MET A 1 -7.93 -13.45 6.41
CA MET A 1 -7.51 -12.05 6.18
C MET A 1 -6.02 -11.98 6.48
N LYS A 2 -5.24 -11.34 5.61
CA LYS A 2 -3.82 -11.08 5.82
C LYS A 2 -3.62 -9.58 5.90
N LEU A 3 -2.85 -9.16 6.91
CA LEU A 3 -2.36 -7.80 7.01
C LEU A 3 -1.03 -7.73 6.27
N LEU A 4 -0.95 -6.85 5.30
CA LEU A 4 0.26 -6.58 4.53
C LEU A 4 0.75 -5.19 4.90
N ILE A 5 2.02 -5.08 5.29
CA ILE A 5 2.61 -3.81 5.70
C ILE A 5 3.68 -3.44 4.69
N PHE A 6 3.65 -2.20 4.24
CA PHE A 6 4.56 -1.69 3.23
C PHE A 6 5.16 -0.37 3.69
N ARG A 7 6.45 -0.19 3.39
CA ARG A 7 7.08 1.13 3.43
C ARG A 7 6.81 1.83 2.12
N THR A 8 6.46 3.12 2.17
CA THR A 8 6.25 3.90 0.96
C THR A 8 6.89 5.29 1.07
N ASP A 9 7.06 6.01 -0.03
CA ASP A 9 7.41 7.45 0.01
C ASP A 9 6.16 8.35 -0.03
N ILE A 10 5.02 7.84 0.44
CA ILE A 10 3.74 8.54 0.38
C ILE A 10 3.60 9.48 1.59
N LYS A 11 4.25 10.63 1.50
CA LYS A 11 4.30 11.66 2.55
C LYS A 11 3.18 12.70 2.53
N THR A 12 2.36 12.69 1.48
CA THR A 12 1.38 13.76 1.28
C THR A 12 0.00 13.22 0.96
N LYS A 13 -1.03 13.92 1.43
CA LYS A 13 -2.44 13.61 1.11
C LYS A 13 -2.72 13.60 -0.40
N LYS A 14 -1.97 14.37 -1.20
CA LYS A 14 -2.05 14.32 -2.67
C LYS A 14 -1.61 12.96 -3.22
N LYS A 15 -0.45 12.46 -2.78
CA LYS A 15 0.03 11.12 -3.14
C LYS A 15 -0.95 10.04 -2.66
N VAL A 16 -1.48 10.14 -1.44
CA VAL A 16 -2.52 9.23 -0.91
C VAL A 16 -3.76 9.20 -1.81
N LYS A 17 -4.23 10.35 -2.29
CA LYS A 17 -5.36 10.40 -3.23
C LYS A 17 -5.03 9.77 -4.58
N HIS A 18 -3.78 9.83 -5.02
CA HIS A 18 -3.32 9.19 -6.26
C HIS A 18 -3.29 7.66 -6.15
N ILE A 19 -2.84 7.13 -5.01
CA ILE A 19 -2.76 5.67 -4.79
C ILE A 19 -4.08 5.05 -4.29
N SER A 20 -4.96 5.81 -3.65
CA SER A 20 -6.30 5.34 -3.24
C SER A 20 -7.09 4.55 -4.30
N PRO A 21 -7.23 5.02 -5.56
CA PRO A 21 -7.92 4.26 -6.60
C PRO A 21 -7.22 2.94 -6.98
N LEU A 22 -5.92 2.81 -6.71
CA LEU A 22 -5.15 1.58 -6.96
C LEU A 22 -5.60 0.47 -6.02
N PHE A 23 -5.71 0.77 -4.73
CA PHE A 23 -6.22 -0.21 -3.78
C PHE A 23 -7.66 -0.61 -4.07
N ARG A 24 -8.45 0.35 -4.56
CA ARG A 24 -9.84 0.10 -4.94
C ARG A 24 -9.98 -0.79 -6.18
N ARG A 25 -8.94 -0.89 -7.04
CA ARG A 25 -8.92 -1.86 -8.17
C ARG A 25 -8.74 -3.30 -7.70
N PHE A 26 -8.08 -3.52 -6.57
CA PHE A 26 -7.94 -4.86 -6.02
C PHE A 26 -9.22 -5.23 -5.28
N SER A 27 -10.02 -6.12 -5.86
CA SER A 27 -11.22 -6.66 -5.21
C SER A 27 -10.91 -7.42 -3.90
N ASN A 28 -9.65 -7.80 -3.73
CA ASN A 28 -9.12 -8.52 -2.58
C ASN A 28 -8.84 -7.61 -1.37
N ILE A 29 -8.65 -6.31 -1.58
CA ILE A 29 -8.34 -5.36 -0.50
C ILE A 29 -9.66 -4.96 0.17
N HIS A 30 -9.78 -5.29 1.45
CA HIS A 30 -10.92 -4.89 2.27
C HIS A 30 -10.70 -3.52 2.91
N LYS A 31 -9.52 -3.29 3.47
CA LYS A 31 -9.15 -2.02 4.10
C LYS A 31 -7.69 -1.71 3.83
N TRP A 32 -7.37 -0.43 3.85
CA TRP A 32 -5.99 0.03 3.83
C TRP A 32 -5.88 1.33 4.63
N TYR A 33 -4.68 1.60 5.14
CA TYR A 33 -4.36 2.72 6.01
C TYR A 33 -2.96 3.23 5.65
N ILE A 34 -2.78 4.54 5.57
CA ILE A 34 -1.46 5.15 5.39
C ILE A 34 -1.20 6.02 6.60
N ASP A 35 -0.17 5.67 7.37
CA ASP A 35 0.34 6.46 8.47
C ASP A 35 1.19 7.60 7.90
N LEU A 36 0.59 8.78 7.74
CA LEU A 36 1.27 10.01 7.31
C LEU A 36 2.03 10.71 8.45
N GLU A 37 1.74 10.33 9.70
CA GLU A 37 2.41 10.85 10.90
C GLU A 37 3.66 10.04 11.24
N ASP A 38 3.80 8.85 10.66
CA ASP A 38 4.98 8.01 10.81
C ASP A 38 6.09 8.48 9.85
N VAL A 39 7.31 8.60 10.37
CA VAL A 39 8.50 9.01 9.60
C VAL A 39 8.69 8.12 8.37
N ASP A 40 8.31 6.85 8.47
CA ASP A 40 8.50 5.84 7.43
C ASP A 40 7.32 5.70 6.44
N ASN A 41 6.25 6.49 6.62
CA ASN A 41 5.07 6.52 5.73
C ASN A 41 4.56 5.10 5.44
N VAL A 42 4.20 4.43 6.53
CA VAL A 42 3.82 3.02 6.52
C VAL A 42 2.41 2.88 5.98
N LEU A 43 2.26 2.01 4.97
CA LEU A 43 1.01 1.62 4.36
C LEU A 43 0.62 0.22 4.87
N LYS A 44 -0.52 0.13 5.54
CA LYS A 44 -1.09 -1.13 6.04
C LYS A 44 -2.28 -1.49 5.16
N ILE A 45 -2.34 -2.71 4.66
CA ILE A 45 -3.42 -3.21 3.81
C ILE A 45 -3.96 -4.50 4.39
N GLU A 46 -5.24 -4.53 4.70
CA GLU A 46 -5.98 -5.76 4.94
C GLU A 46 -6.53 -6.29 3.62
N ALA A 47 -5.99 -7.42 3.18
CA ALA A 47 -6.45 -8.13 2.01
C ALA A 47 -6.82 -9.57 2.33
N SER A 48 -7.68 -10.15 1.50
CA SER A 48 -8.06 -11.56 1.58
C SER A 48 -7.75 -12.31 0.29
N GLY A 49 -7.44 -13.60 0.41
CA GLY A 49 -7.14 -14.47 -0.73
C GLY A 49 -5.68 -14.41 -1.18
N ASN A 50 -5.47 -14.41 -2.50
CA ASN A 50 -4.15 -14.57 -3.14
C ASN A 50 -3.41 -13.26 -3.41
N LEU A 51 -3.83 -12.12 -2.85
CA LEU A 51 -3.08 -10.88 -3.01
C LEU A 51 -1.71 -11.04 -2.35
N THR A 52 -0.65 -10.95 -3.14
CA THR A 52 0.71 -10.95 -2.60
C THR A 52 1.24 -9.54 -2.47
N GLU A 53 2.16 -9.37 -1.53
CA GLU A 53 2.87 -8.12 -1.32
C GLU A 53 3.62 -7.68 -2.58
N ASN A 54 4.18 -8.66 -3.31
CA ASN A 54 4.93 -8.42 -4.53
C ASN A 54 4.07 -7.78 -5.63
N ASP A 55 2.80 -8.19 -5.75
CA ASP A 55 1.86 -7.61 -6.72
C ASP A 55 1.64 -6.12 -6.43
N VAL A 56 1.37 -5.78 -5.16
CA VAL A 56 1.16 -4.40 -4.71
C VAL A 56 2.41 -3.57 -4.94
N VAL A 57 3.57 -4.10 -4.53
CA VAL A 57 4.88 -3.46 -4.66
C VAL A 57 5.22 -3.15 -6.12
N LYS A 58 5.06 -4.12 -7.02
CA LYS A 58 5.29 -3.92 -8.45
C LYS A 58 4.35 -2.88 -9.04
N PHE A 59 3.07 -2.91 -8.66
CA PHE A 59 2.10 -1.94 -9.15
C PHE A 59 2.42 -0.51 -8.70
N VAL A 60 2.74 -0.33 -7.41
CA VAL A 60 3.04 1.00 -6.85
C VAL A 60 4.35 1.54 -7.42
N ASN A 61 5.39 0.71 -7.54
CA ASN A 61 6.64 1.07 -8.22
C ASN A 61 6.43 1.41 -9.69
N SER A 62 5.55 0.70 -10.40
CA SER A 62 5.21 1.01 -11.80
C SER A 62 4.55 2.38 -11.97
N MET A 63 4.01 2.98 -10.90
CA MET A 63 3.46 4.34 -10.92
C MET A 63 4.50 5.42 -10.55
N GLY A 64 5.74 5.03 -10.31
CA GLY A 64 6.80 5.95 -9.87
C GLY A 64 6.77 6.26 -8.37
N PHE A 65 6.05 5.47 -7.58
CA PHE A 65 6.09 5.56 -6.11
C PHE A 65 6.94 4.43 -5.55
N TYR A 66 7.84 4.76 -4.63
CA TYR A 66 8.57 3.75 -3.89
C TYR A 66 7.61 2.99 -2.95
N CYS A 67 7.63 1.67 -3.06
CA CYS A 67 6.89 0.75 -2.21
C CYS A 67 7.71 -0.51 -2.01
N GLU A 68 7.89 -0.93 -0.77
CA GLU A 68 8.54 -2.19 -0.42
C GLU A 68 7.78 -2.88 0.72
N PRO A 69 7.70 -4.22 0.71
CA PRO A 69 7.08 -4.95 1.80
C PRO A 69 7.95 -4.81 3.05
N LEU A 70 7.32 -4.59 4.19
CA LEU A 70 7.99 -4.54 5.48
C LEU A 70 7.73 -5.88 6.19
N PRO A 71 8.66 -6.85 6.12
CA PRO A 71 8.57 -8.05 6.94
C PRO A 71 8.72 -7.67 8.43
N GLU A 72 7.99 -8.36 9.30
CA GLU A 72 8.14 -8.25 10.77
C GLU A 72 9.56 -8.50 11.25
#